data_AF-A0A424NX58-F1
#
_entry.id   AF-A0A424NX58-F1
#
_cell.length_a   1.000
_cell.length_b   1.000
_cell.length_c   1.000
_cell.angle_alpha   90.00
_cell.angle_beta   90.00
_cell.angle_gamma   90.00
#
_symmetry.space_group_name_H-M   'P 1'
#
loop_
_entity.id
_entity.type
_entity.pdbx_description
1 polymer ?
#
loop_
_entity_poly.entity_id
_entity_poly.type
_entity_poly.pdbx_seq_one_letter_code
_entity_poly.pdbx_strand_id
1 'polypeptide(L)'
;MRKLLLSFLFLGFINVYSQAEIVGGEDCDISEYPWQAAIYADGYLCGASVIHQYWVITAAHCVEEGNQVFDAESITIGVGSSNEYAGLFSAGGDEYEVAEVISHPNYGGNGNDIALLRTKQPIEFNNDVQPISLICQSQINSGAQEPGVITTVTGWGNTSQNGQGSDVLQFIEVPIIAYNDPGLSWQLSNGVNSNTEIIAGAIDGGMDSCQGDSGGPLVVRNIEDTDWLLVGITSWGLGCAQDGRPGVYTKVSNYINWINTNTDGCINANISTACDASIINPGCMDEMACNYDPSAETNTGCVYSNDPIYNCEGDCINNADGDGLCDEEDNCPDNINTSQSDSDGDGVGNACDNCTSIFNPDQSDYDGDGQGDACDSDDGLDLNQNFTNSSVIESYDIYGRIINAQKSSGFSIKIYSDGQVKKIYAF
;
A
#
# COMPACT_ATOMS: atom_id res chain seq x y z
N MET A 1 -19.21 63.29 -64.70
CA MET A 1 -19.87 62.11 -64.11
C MET A 1 -18.95 60.90 -64.28
N ARG A 2 -18.73 60.16 -63.18
CA ARG A 2 -18.08 58.84 -63.07
C ARG A 2 -16.57 58.78 -63.32
N LYS A 3 -15.75 58.12 -62.51
CA LYS A 3 -15.81 57.58 -61.14
C LYS A 3 -14.34 57.19 -60.85
N LEU A 4 -13.78 57.62 -59.72
CA LEU A 4 -12.51 57.11 -59.20
C LEU A 4 -12.61 55.59 -59.03
N LEU A 5 -11.62 54.85 -59.52
CA LEU A 5 -11.36 53.47 -59.12
C LEU A 5 -10.09 53.47 -58.28
N LEU A 6 -10.28 53.45 -56.95
CA LEU A 6 -9.26 53.06 -55.99
C LEU A 6 -8.91 51.60 -56.28
N SER A 7 -7.67 51.33 -56.72
CA SER A 7 -7.09 50.00 -56.68
C SER A 7 -6.59 49.78 -55.25
N PHE A 8 -7.33 49.01 -54.46
CA PHE A 8 -6.85 48.48 -53.19
C PHE A 8 -5.85 47.37 -53.51
N LEU A 9 -4.58 47.59 -53.14
CA LEU A 9 -3.61 46.51 -52.97
C LEU A 9 -4.14 45.60 -51.86
N PHE A 10 -4.61 44.41 -52.22
CA PHE A 10 -4.75 43.31 -51.28
C PHE A 10 -3.34 42.76 -51.03
N LEU A 11 -2.69 43.23 -49.96
CA LEU A 11 -1.64 42.45 -49.32
C LEU A 11 -2.34 41.20 -48.79
N GLY A 12 -2.22 40.11 -49.54
CA GLY A 12 -2.54 38.79 -49.01
C GLY A 12 -1.62 38.53 -47.84
N PHE A 13 -2.13 38.72 -46.62
CA PHE A 13 -1.60 38.01 -45.48
C PHE A 13 -1.77 36.53 -45.83
N ILE A 14 -0.65 35.88 -46.13
CA ILE A 14 -0.56 34.44 -46.04
C ILE A 14 -0.71 34.18 -44.55
N ASN A 15 -1.94 33.97 -44.09
CA ASN A 15 -2.14 33.24 -42.85
C ASN A 15 -1.69 31.83 -43.15
N VAL A 16 -0.39 31.59 -42.93
CA VAL A 16 0.11 30.24 -42.68
C VAL A 16 -0.55 29.86 -41.36
N TYR A 17 -1.71 29.21 -41.45
CA TYR A 17 -2.28 28.54 -40.30
C TYR A 17 -1.33 27.39 -39.96
N SER A 18 -0.80 27.42 -38.73
CA SER A 18 -0.10 26.29 -38.14
C SER A 18 -0.96 25.04 -38.31
N GLN A 19 -0.37 23.98 -38.84
CA GLN A 19 -1.03 22.72 -39.10
C GLN A 19 -1.13 21.98 -37.77
N ALA A 20 -2.33 21.92 -37.19
CA ALA A 20 -2.53 21.36 -35.85
C ALA A 20 -2.27 19.84 -35.80
N GLU A 21 -1.63 19.47 -34.69
CA GLU A 21 -1.10 18.17 -34.28
C GLU A 21 -1.99 17.55 -33.18
N ILE A 22 -2.05 16.21 -33.05
CA ILE A 22 -3.20 15.43 -32.49
C ILE A 22 -4.53 15.93 -33.10
N VAL A 23 -5.65 15.19 -33.08
CA VAL A 23 -6.88 15.83 -33.55
C VAL A 23 -7.29 16.86 -32.50
N GLY A 24 -6.84 18.11 -32.64
CA GLY A 24 -7.10 19.22 -31.71
C GLY A 24 -6.10 19.40 -30.56
N GLY A 25 -4.89 18.81 -30.62
CA GLY A 25 -3.85 19.03 -29.61
C GLY A 25 -2.92 20.20 -29.93
N GLU A 26 -2.02 20.47 -29.00
CA GLU A 26 -1.03 21.54 -29.07
C GLU A 26 0.37 21.01 -28.69
N ASP A 27 1.40 21.55 -29.35
CA ASP A 27 2.80 21.28 -28.99
C ASP A 27 3.09 21.66 -27.54
N CYS A 28 3.79 20.79 -26.83
CA CYS A 28 4.33 21.06 -25.51
C CYS A 28 5.80 20.67 -25.39
N ASP A 29 6.46 21.24 -24.40
CA ASP A 29 7.79 20.85 -24.00
C ASP A 29 7.75 19.73 -22.96
N ILE A 30 8.70 18.79 -23.02
CA ILE A 30 8.80 17.69 -22.06
C ILE A 30 8.89 18.18 -20.61
N SER A 31 9.47 19.36 -20.36
CA SER A 31 9.53 19.95 -19.01
C SER A 31 8.16 20.33 -18.43
N GLU A 32 7.12 20.43 -19.25
CA GLU A 32 5.73 20.65 -18.79
C GLU A 32 5.07 19.35 -18.31
N TYR A 33 5.50 18.21 -18.87
CA TYR A 33 5.00 16.87 -18.59
C TYR A 33 6.16 15.86 -18.39
N PRO A 34 7.05 16.11 -17.40
CA PRO A 34 8.36 15.44 -17.29
C PRO A 34 8.31 13.96 -16.90
N TRP A 35 7.12 13.40 -16.65
CA TRP A 35 6.92 11.97 -16.46
C TRP A 35 6.65 11.23 -17.77
N GLN A 36 6.38 11.94 -18.86
CA GLN A 36 6.14 11.30 -20.14
C GLN A 36 7.36 10.47 -20.55
N ALA A 37 7.11 9.22 -20.87
CA ALA A 37 8.10 8.31 -21.40
C ALA A 37 7.61 7.71 -22.72
N ALA A 38 8.56 7.19 -23.49
CA ALA A 38 8.30 6.33 -24.63
C ALA A 38 8.98 4.97 -24.39
N ILE A 39 8.38 3.91 -24.92
CA ILE A 39 9.00 2.59 -24.94
C ILE A 39 9.03 2.08 -26.37
N TYR A 40 10.16 1.50 -26.74
CA TYR A 40 10.31 0.77 -27.98
C TYR A 40 10.44 -0.71 -27.66
N ALA A 41 9.42 -1.48 -28.04
CA ALA A 41 9.29 -2.89 -27.71
C ALA A 41 8.96 -3.69 -28.98
N ASP A 42 9.85 -4.61 -29.37
CA ASP A 42 9.71 -5.46 -30.57
C ASP A 42 9.28 -4.73 -31.86
N GLY A 43 9.78 -3.51 -32.08
CA GLY A 43 9.46 -2.72 -33.27
C GLY A 43 8.23 -1.82 -33.16
N TYR A 44 7.54 -1.84 -32.02
CA TYR A 44 6.41 -0.96 -31.71
C TYR A 44 6.85 0.16 -30.76
N LEU A 45 6.39 1.37 -31.06
CA LEU A 45 6.52 2.52 -30.17
C LEU A 45 5.23 2.69 -29.38
N CYS A 46 5.36 2.81 -28.07
CA CYS A 46 4.27 3.12 -27.14
C CYS A 46 4.68 4.28 -26.22
N GLY A 47 3.70 4.99 -25.70
CA GLY A 47 3.86 5.84 -24.54
C GLY A 47 4.01 5.05 -23.25
N ALA A 48 4.52 5.72 -22.22
CA ALA A 48 4.63 5.23 -20.87
C ALA A 48 4.73 6.41 -19.88
N SER A 49 4.76 6.12 -18.59
CA SER A 49 4.95 7.13 -17.55
C SER A 49 6.02 6.71 -16.54
N VAL A 50 6.95 7.60 -16.21
CA VAL A 50 7.90 7.43 -15.11
C VAL A 50 7.15 7.55 -13.79
N ILE A 51 7.19 6.52 -12.94
CA ILE A 51 6.52 6.52 -11.63
C ILE A 51 7.49 6.41 -10.46
N HIS A 52 8.74 6.01 -10.72
CA HIS A 52 9.82 5.94 -9.74
C HIS A 52 11.17 5.88 -10.47
N GLN A 53 12.28 6.13 -9.77
CA GLN A 53 13.63 6.08 -10.33
C GLN A 53 14.01 4.72 -10.93
N TYR A 54 13.24 3.65 -10.71
CA TYR A 54 13.47 2.34 -11.33
C TYR A 54 12.27 1.81 -12.11
N TRP A 55 11.14 2.52 -12.10
CA TRP A 55 9.89 1.97 -12.58
C TRP A 55 9.17 2.91 -13.53
N VAL A 56 8.76 2.32 -14.64
CA VAL A 56 7.93 2.92 -15.68
C VAL A 56 6.67 2.08 -15.82
N ILE A 57 5.54 2.74 -16.03
CA ILE A 57 4.23 2.10 -16.21
C ILE A 57 3.72 2.34 -17.63
N THR A 58 3.09 1.34 -18.23
CA THR A 58 2.58 1.38 -19.59
C THR A 58 1.39 0.42 -19.73
N ALA A 59 0.86 0.26 -20.94
CA ALA A 59 -0.17 -0.72 -21.25
C ALA A 59 0.44 -2.12 -21.45
N ALA A 60 -0.29 -3.18 -21.09
CA ALA A 60 0.16 -4.56 -21.28
C ALA A 60 0.29 -4.91 -22.77
N HIS A 61 -0.60 -4.40 -23.62
CA HIS A 61 -0.55 -4.62 -25.06
C HIS A 61 0.71 -4.09 -25.74
N CYS A 62 1.45 -3.19 -25.07
CA CYS A 62 2.72 -2.66 -25.57
C CYS A 62 3.90 -3.59 -25.29
N VAL A 63 3.74 -4.57 -24.40
CA VAL A 63 4.83 -5.43 -23.92
C VAL A 63 4.52 -6.93 -24.01
N GLU A 64 3.37 -7.28 -24.57
CA GLU A 64 2.87 -8.64 -24.65
C GLU A 64 2.09 -8.88 -25.96
N GLU A 65 2.42 -9.97 -26.67
CA GLU A 65 1.65 -10.44 -27.82
C GLU A 65 1.26 -11.91 -27.63
N GLY A 66 -0.02 -12.24 -27.85
CA GLY A 66 -0.48 -13.63 -27.83
C GLY A 66 -0.28 -14.35 -26.49
N ASN A 67 -0.43 -13.63 -25.38
CA ASN A 67 -0.14 -14.08 -24.01
C ASN A 67 1.35 -14.38 -23.74
N GLN A 68 2.26 -13.80 -24.53
CA GLN A 68 3.69 -13.91 -24.35
C GLN A 68 4.29 -12.53 -24.14
N VAL A 69 4.83 -12.29 -22.95
CA VAL A 69 5.54 -11.07 -22.61
C VAL A 69 6.85 -11.03 -23.40
N PHE A 70 7.17 -9.87 -23.97
CA PHE A 70 8.43 -9.66 -24.69
C PHE A 70 9.64 -9.76 -23.75
N ASP A 71 10.77 -10.23 -24.27
CA ASP A 71 12.01 -10.30 -23.50
C ASP A 71 12.45 -8.89 -23.09
N ALA A 72 12.90 -8.72 -21.83
CA ALA A 72 13.30 -7.40 -21.30
C ALA A 72 14.38 -6.72 -22.15
N GLU A 73 15.34 -7.49 -22.69
CA GLU A 73 16.40 -6.98 -23.55
C GLU A 73 15.94 -6.46 -24.91
N SER A 74 14.69 -6.75 -25.31
CA SER A 74 14.07 -6.23 -26.53
C SER A 74 13.36 -4.89 -26.32
N ILE A 75 13.30 -4.40 -25.08
CA ILE A 75 12.59 -3.17 -24.71
C ILE A 75 13.60 -2.10 -24.30
N THR A 76 13.45 -0.91 -24.88
CA THR A 76 14.18 0.30 -24.49
C THR A 76 13.20 1.37 -24.02
N ILE A 77 13.52 2.03 -22.91
CA ILE A 77 12.74 3.14 -22.35
C ILE A 77 13.44 4.46 -22.68
N GLY A 78 12.68 5.46 -23.10
CA GLY A 78 13.15 6.83 -23.26
C GLY A 78 12.39 7.86 -22.45
N VAL A 79 13.14 8.82 -21.91
CA VAL A 79 12.65 9.92 -21.07
C VAL A 79 13.33 11.23 -21.44
N GLY A 80 12.69 12.36 -21.11
CA GLY A 80 13.34 13.68 -21.17
C GLY A 80 13.51 14.30 -22.55
N SER A 81 12.83 13.80 -23.58
CA SER A 81 12.85 14.37 -24.94
C SER A 81 11.48 14.92 -25.30
N SER A 82 11.42 16.15 -25.84
CA SER A 82 10.21 16.64 -26.51
C SER A 82 10.04 16.02 -27.91
N ASN A 83 11.08 15.43 -28.51
CA ASN A 83 11.02 14.98 -29.90
C ASN A 83 11.06 13.45 -30.06
N GLU A 84 10.14 12.90 -30.87
CA GLU A 84 9.95 11.46 -31.12
C GLU A 84 11.07 10.88 -32.02
N TYR A 85 11.40 11.59 -33.12
CA TYR A 85 11.99 10.96 -34.30
C TYR A 85 13.51 11.11 -34.49
N ALA A 86 14.21 11.66 -33.50
CA ALA A 86 15.68 11.73 -33.54
C ALA A 86 16.36 10.43 -33.05
N GLY A 87 15.78 9.29 -33.44
CA GLY A 87 16.36 7.96 -33.23
C GLY A 87 16.60 7.65 -31.76
N LEU A 88 15.52 7.67 -30.98
CA LEU A 88 15.51 7.36 -29.56
C LEU A 88 16.32 8.34 -28.67
N PHE A 89 17.57 8.78 -28.93
CA PHE A 89 18.33 9.66 -27.98
C PHE A 89 19.44 10.55 -28.58
N SER A 90 19.17 11.31 -29.64
CA SER A 90 20.14 12.30 -30.17
C SER A 90 19.69 13.77 -30.08
N ALA A 91 18.55 14.05 -29.44
CA ALA A 91 17.96 15.38 -29.35
C ALA A 91 17.52 15.81 -27.94
N GLY A 92 18.06 15.21 -26.87
CA GLY A 92 17.94 15.78 -25.51
C GLY A 92 17.47 14.87 -24.37
N GLY A 93 17.17 13.59 -24.60
CA GLY A 93 16.74 12.64 -23.56
C GLY A 93 17.74 11.51 -23.26
N ASP A 94 17.39 10.63 -22.31
CA ASP A 94 18.21 9.49 -21.84
C ASP A 94 17.52 8.12 -22.05
N GLU A 95 18.27 7.08 -22.49
CA GLU A 95 17.75 5.70 -22.58
C GLU A 95 18.06 4.87 -21.35
N TYR A 96 17.10 3.99 -21.04
CA TYR A 96 17.24 2.97 -20.02
C TYR A 96 16.91 1.59 -20.57
N GLU A 97 17.83 0.65 -20.36
CA GLU A 97 17.58 -0.77 -20.57
C GLU A 97 16.63 -1.33 -19.51
N VAL A 98 15.78 -2.27 -19.93
CA VAL A 98 14.84 -2.95 -19.03
C VAL A 98 15.49 -4.17 -18.39
N ALA A 99 15.30 -4.31 -17.08
CA ALA A 99 15.71 -5.46 -16.27
C ALA A 99 14.58 -6.49 -16.12
N GLU A 100 13.33 -6.02 -16.13
CA GLU A 100 12.16 -6.83 -15.82
C GLU A 100 10.90 -6.24 -16.45
N VAL A 101 10.05 -7.11 -16.99
CA VAL A 101 8.75 -6.78 -17.57
C VAL A 101 7.68 -7.53 -16.79
N ILE A 102 6.72 -6.81 -16.24
CA ILE A 102 5.61 -7.37 -15.46
C ILE A 102 4.31 -6.93 -16.11
N SER A 103 3.77 -7.77 -16.98
CA SER A 103 2.42 -7.62 -17.50
C SER A 103 1.39 -8.13 -16.47
N HIS A 104 0.23 -7.48 -16.40
CA HIS A 104 -0.81 -7.92 -15.49
C HIS A 104 -1.29 -9.34 -15.84
N PRO A 105 -1.32 -10.30 -14.89
CA PRO A 105 -1.56 -11.72 -15.19
C PRO A 105 -2.96 -12.03 -15.74
N ASN A 106 -3.90 -11.10 -15.58
CA ASN A 106 -5.25 -11.18 -16.13
C ASN A 106 -5.47 -10.25 -17.33
N TYR A 107 -4.40 -9.80 -17.98
CA TYR A 107 -4.51 -9.09 -19.25
C TYR A 107 -5.09 -10.04 -20.32
N GLY A 108 -6.09 -9.55 -21.06
CA GLY A 108 -6.86 -10.32 -22.06
C GLY A 108 -8.31 -10.65 -21.63
N GLY A 109 -9.24 -10.59 -22.59
CA GLY A 109 -10.65 -11.01 -22.41
C GLY A 109 -11.63 -9.93 -21.90
N ASN A 110 -11.16 -8.83 -21.29
CA ASN A 110 -11.75 -7.47 -21.17
C ASN A 110 -11.09 -6.72 -19.98
N GLY A 111 -10.25 -5.71 -20.28
CA GLY A 111 -9.56 -4.87 -19.29
C GLY A 111 -8.20 -5.39 -18.82
N ASN A 112 -7.66 -4.78 -17.76
CA ASN A 112 -6.32 -5.05 -17.18
C ASN A 112 -5.14 -4.80 -18.12
N ASP A 113 -5.29 -3.81 -19.01
CA ASP A 113 -4.24 -3.43 -19.94
C ASP A 113 -3.21 -2.53 -19.25
N ILE A 114 -2.37 -3.14 -18.41
CA ILE A 114 -1.36 -2.47 -17.58
C ILE A 114 -0.13 -3.35 -17.41
N ALA A 115 1.05 -2.73 -17.50
CA ALA A 115 2.32 -3.37 -17.27
C ALA A 115 3.31 -2.43 -16.58
N LEU A 116 4.26 -3.03 -15.86
CA LEU A 116 5.39 -2.36 -15.22
C LEU A 116 6.70 -2.80 -15.88
N LEU A 117 7.59 -1.84 -16.04
CA LEU A 117 8.94 -2.04 -16.54
C LEU A 117 9.93 -1.57 -15.49
N ARG A 118 10.83 -2.47 -15.04
CA ARG A 118 11.93 -2.10 -14.14
C ARG A 118 13.18 -1.79 -14.96
N THR A 119 13.79 -0.64 -14.76
CA THR A 119 15.06 -0.30 -15.43
C THR A 119 16.25 -1.03 -14.78
N LYS A 120 17.32 -1.30 -15.55
CA LYS A 120 18.58 -1.84 -15.02
C LYS A 120 19.35 -0.83 -14.16
N GLN A 121 19.21 0.45 -14.47
CA GLN A 121 19.89 1.57 -13.82
C GLN A 121 18.85 2.61 -13.38
N PRO A 122 19.12 3.39 -12.31
CA PRO A 122 18.18 4.39 -11.85
C PRO A 122 18.04 5.51 -12.89
N ILE A 123 16.79 5.91 -13.16
CA ILE A 123 16.42 7.10 -13.94
C ILE A 123 16.89 8.34 -13.19
N GLU A 124 17.65 9.19 -13.87
CA GLU A 124 18.16 10.44 -13.29
C GLU A 124 17.11 11.54 -13.41
N PHE A 125 16.62 12.04 -12.27
CA PHE A 125 15.62 13.10 -12.26
C PHE A 125 16.25 14.48 -12.44
N ASN A 126 15.61 15.30 -13.29
CA ASN A 126 16.00 16.66 -13.62
C ASN A 126 14.75 17.45 -14.04
N ASN A 127 14.88 18.66 -14.61
CA ASN A 127 13.70 19.45 -14.97
C ASN A 127 12.83 18.82 -16.07
N ASP A 128 13.42 17.94 -16.89
CA ASP A 128 12.81 17.30 -18.05
C ASP A 128 12.39 15.86 -17.73
N VAL A 129 12.80 15.33 -16.58
CA VAL A 129 12.49 13.96 -16.11
C VAL A 129 12.12 13.97 -14.63
N GLN A 130 10.85 13.72 -14.32
CA GLN A 130 10.32 13.61 -12.96
C GLN A 130 9.26 12.51 -12.91
N PRO A 131 9.06 11.83 -11.76
CA PRO A 131 8.01 10.84 -11.64
C PRO A 131 6.63 11.51 -11.53
N ILE A 132 5.58 10.83 -12.03
CA ILE A 132 4.19 11.19 -11.78
C ILE A 132 3.70 10.55 -10.47
N SER A 133 2.83 11.25 -9.74
CA SER A 133 2.16 10.71 -8.56
C SER A 133 1.00 9.80 -8.98
N LEU A 134 0.85 8.66 -8.31
CA LEU A 134 -0.30 7.78 -8.52
C LEU A 134 -1.50 8.30 -7.73
N ILE A 135 -2.68 8.24 -8.32
CA ILE A 135 -3.92 8.60 -7.61
C ILE A 135 -4.16 7.71 -6.38
N CYS A 136 -4.63 8.31 -5.28
CA CYS A 136 -5.00 7.60 -4.06
C CYS A 136 -6.49 7.75 -3.68
N GLN A 137 -6.93 7.00 -2.66
CA GLN A 137 -8.34 6.96 -2.25
C GLN A 137 -8.90 8.32 -1.83
N SER A 138 -8.11 9.17 -1.18
CA SER A 138 -8.55 10.52 -0.79
C SER A 138 -8.92 11.36 -2.03
N GLN A 139 -8.05 11.38 -3.03
CA GLN A 139 -8.26 12.12 -4.28
C GLN A 139 -9.45 11.57 -5.09
N ILE A 140 -9.68 10.26 -5.04
CA ILE A 140 -10.89 9.64 -5.61
C ILE A 140 -12.14 10.19 -4.90
N ASN A 141 -12.14 10.19 -3.56
CA ASN A 141 -13.26 10.69 -2.77
C ASN A 141 -13.50 12.20 -3.00
N SER A 142 -12.44 12.95 -3.25
CA SER A 142 -12.49 14.37 -3.61
C SER A 142 -12.92 14.63 -5.06
N GLY A 143 -13.17 13.58 -5.84
CA GLY A 143 -13.78 13.64 -7.16
C GLY A 143 -12.79 13.74 -8.32
N ALA A 144 -11.51 13.42 -8.14
CA ALA A 144 -10.48 13.52 -9.18
C ALA A 144 -10.72 12.62 -10.42
N GLN A 145 -11.65 11.66 -10.34
CA GLN A 145 -12.05 10.79 -11.46
C GLN A 145 -13.53 10.93 -11.85
N GLU A 146 -14.22 11.98 -11.38
CA GLU A 146 -15.64 12.16 -11.66
C GLU A 146 -15.90 12.65 -13.09
N PRO A 147 -17.07 12.33 -13.68
CA PRO A 147 -17.42 12.82 -15.00
C PRO A 147 -17.38 14.36 -15.10
N GLY A 148 -16.81 14.86 -16.19
CA GLY A 148 -16.61 16.28 -16.45
C GLY A 148 -15.29 16.85 -15.93
N VAL A 149 -14.53 16.11 -15.10
CA VAL A 149 -13.16 16.50 -14.75
C VAL A 149 -12.31 16.52 -16.01
N ILE A 150 -11.58 17.63 -16.20
CA ILE A 150 -10.65 17.78 -17.31
C ILE A 150 -9.37 17.01 -17.02
N THR A 151 -9.02 16.14 -17.95
CA THR A 151 -7.79 15.36 -17.96
C THR A 151 -6.88 15.87 -19.06
N THR A 152 -5.58 15.67 -18.91
CA THR A 152 -4.59 15.90 -19.95
C THR A 152 -4.03 14.56 -20.42
N VAL A 153 -3.95 14.39 -21.73
CA VAL A 153 -3.26 13.27 -22.38
C VAL A 153 -2.05 13.84 -23.11
N THR A 154 -0.92 13.15 -23.03
CA THR A 154 0.32 13.53 -23.71
C THR A 154 0.90 12.36 -24.49
N GLY A 155 1.55 12.66 -25.61
CA GLY A 155 2.20 11.65 -26.44
C GLY A 155 2.63 12.18 -27.81
N TRP A 156 3.14 11.28 -28.63
CA TRP A 156 3.61 11.55 -30.00
C TRP A 156 2.72 10.90 -31.07
N GLY A 157 1.56 10.41 -30.66
CA GLY A 157 0.63 9.71 -31.53
C GLY A 157 0.17 10.52 -32.74
N ASN A 158 -0.44 9.80 -33.68
CA ASN A 158 -0.89 10.29 -34.96
C ASN A 158 -1.69 11.59 -34.81
N THR A 159 -1.28 12.60 -35.56
CA THR A 159 -1.86 13.94 -35.50
C THR A 159 -3.20 14.07 -36.20
N SER A 160 -3.62 13.04 -36.91
CA SER A 160 -4.89 12.96 -37.61
C SER A 160 -5.26 11.51 -37.91
N GLN A 161 -6.50 11.26 -38.29
CA GLN A 161 -6.93 9.93 -38.71
C GLN A 161 -6.12 9.45 -39.93
N ASN A 162 -5.30 8.40 -39.76
CA ASN A 162 -4.29 7.93 -40.73
C ASN A 162 -3.16 8.94 -41.02
N GLY A 163 -2.92 9.89 -40.11
CA GLY A 163 -1.79 10.82 -40.15
C GLY A 163 -0.46 10.13 -39.80
N GLN A 164 0.61 10.92 -39.81
CA GLN A 164 1.88 10.51 -39.20
C GLN A 164 1.91 10.98 -37.75
N GLY A 165 2.65 10.27 -36.88
CA GLY A 165 2.99 10.73 -35.54
C GLY A 165 3.65 12.10 -35.56
N SER A 166 3.58 12.83 -34.43
CA SER A 166 4.28 14.11 -34.33
C SER A 166 5.73 13.91 -33.95
N ASP A 167 6.62 14.62 -34.64
CA ASP A 167 8.02 14.71 -34.25
C ASP A 167 8.21 15.45 -32.92
N VAL A 168 7.18 16.13 -32.40
CA VAL A 168 7.17 16.95 -31.17
C VAL A 168 6.09 16.45 -30.22
N LEU A 169 6.34 16.49 -28.91
CA LEU A 169 5.41 16.07 -27.89
C LEU A 169 4.16 16.94 -27.95
N GLN A 170 3.01 16.27 -27.93
CA GLN A 170 1.70 16.90 -27.97
C GLN A 170 0.98 16.70 -26.65
N PHE A 171 0.08 17.63 -26.34
CA PHE A 171 -0.92 17.43 -25.32
C PHE A 171 -2.33 17.77 -25.82
N ILE A 172 -3.32 17.19 -25.16
CA ILE A 172 -4.73 17.56 -25.33
C ILE A 172 -5.46 17.48 -24.00
N GLU A 173 -6.41 18.39 -23.79
CA GLU A 173 -7.31 18.37 -22.65
C GLU A 173 -8.67 17.79 -23.03
N VAL A 174 -9.10 16.76 -22.31
CA VAL A 174 -10.37 16.06 -22.55
C VAL A 174 -11.12 15.76 -21.25
N PRO A 175 -12.46 15.83 -21.22
CA PRO A 175 -13.23 15.52 -20.02
C PRO A 175 -13.38 14.01 -19.82
N ILE A 176 -13.46 13.58 -18.57
CA ILE A 176 -13.94 12.24 -18.19
C ILE A 176 -15.43 12.14 -18.53
N ILE A 177 -15.86 11.02 -19.12
CA ILE A 177 -17.24 10.80 -19.55
C ILE A 177 -17.93 9.79 -18.63
N ALA A 178 -19.18 10.06 -18.28
CA ALA A 178 -20.00 9.16 -17.48
C ALA A 178 -20.35 7.88 -18.26
N TYR A 179 -20.24 6.71 -17.62
CA TYR A 179 -20.57 5.41 -18.23
C TYR A 179 -22.02 5.27 -18.73
N ASN A 180 -22.94 6.10 -18.24
CA ASN A 180 -24.33 6.11 -18.65
C ASN A 180 -24.63 7.13 -19.77
N ASP A 181 -23.59 7.78 -20.32
CA ASP A 181 -23.75 8.73 -21.41
C ASP A 181 -24.28 8.02 -22.67
N PRO A 182 -25.34 8.55 -23.32
CA PRO A 182 -25.94 7.93 -24.50
C PRO A 182 -24.98 7.84 -25.71
N GLY A 183 -23.95 8.68 -25.76
CA GLY A 183 -22.90 8.68 -26.78
C GLY A 183 -21.97 7.47 -26.72
N LEU A 184 -21.93 6.72 -25.61
CA LEU A 184 -21.02 5.59 -25.40
C LEU A 184 -21.56 4.24 -25.91
N SER A 185 -22.58 4.26 -26.75
CA SER A 185 -23.23 3.04 -27.26
C SER A 185 -22.23 2.04 -27.87
N TRP A 186 -21.17 2.53 -28.51
CA TRP A 186 -20.14 1.67 -29.10
C TRP A 186 -19.22 1.04 -28.05
N GLN A 187 -18.64 1.81 -27.14
CA GLN A 187 -17.76 1.31 -26.07
C GLN A 187 -18.49 0.29 -25.20
N LEU A 188 -19.72 0.61 -24.79
CA LEU A 188 -20.57 -0.29 -24.01
C LEU A 188 -20.86 -1.60 -24.75
N SER A 189 -21.09 -1.53 -26.07
CA SER A 189 -21.31 -2.74 -26.89
C SER A 189 -20.05 -3.59 -27.09
N ASN A 190 -18.85 -3.01 -26.90
CA ASN A 190 -17.56 -3.70 -27.00
C ASN A 190 -17.00 -4.13 -25.63
N GLY A 191 -17.78 -3.99 -24.56
CA GLY A 191 -17.44 -4.59 -23.27
C GLY A 191 -16.56 -3.73 -22.37
N VAL A 192 -16.57 -2.41 -22.54
CA VAL A 192 -15.91 -1.49 -21.59
C VAL A 192 -16.39 -1.76 -20.16
N ASN A 193 -15.46 -1.78 -19.21
CA ASN A 193 -15.69 -2.17 -17.83
C ASN A 193 -15.34 -1.01 -16.88
N SER A 194 -16.36 -0.46 -16.21
CA SER A 194 -16.23 0.70 -15.32
C SER A 194 -15.36 0.49 -14.07
N ASN A 195 -15.02 -0.77 -13.76
CA ASN A 195 -14.12 -1.07 -12.65
C ASN A 195 -12.65 -0.96 -13.08
N THR A 196 -12.33 -1.37 -14.31
CA THR A 196 -10.96 -1.50 -14.80
C THR A 196 -10.55 -0.41 -15.77
N GLU A 197 -11.51 0.35 -16.29
CA GLU A 197 -11.31 1.34 -17.33
C GLU A 197 -11.93 2.68 -16.93
N ILE A 198 -11.50 3.73 -17.63
CA ILE A 198 -12.04 5.09 -17.58
C ILE A 198 -12.16 5.61 -19.03
N ILE A 199 -13.17 6.42 -19.30
CA ILE A 199 -13.45 6.95 -20.64
C ILE A 199 -13.26 8.46 -20.59
N ALA A 200 -12.46 9.00 -21.50
CA ALA A 200 -12.22 10.43 -21.60
C ALA A 200 -12.11 10.85 -23.07
N GLY A 201 -12.67 12.00 -23.42
CA GLY A 201 -12.71 12.48 -24.81
C GLY A 201 -13.86 13.44 -25.09
N ALA A 202 -13.88 14.03 -26.28
CA ALA A 202 -15.04 14.78 -26.76
C ALA A 202 -16.05 13.86 -27.44
N ILE A 203 -17.29 13.82 -26.93
CA ILE A 203 -18.35 12.96 -27.48
C ILE A 203 -18.71 13.37 -28.92
N ASP A 204 -18.75 14.68 -29.21
CA ASP A 204 -19.08 15.22 -30.54
C ASP A 204 -17.94 15.04 -31.57
N GLY A 205 -16.85 14.36 -31.18
CA GLY A 205 -15.62 14.20 -31.96
C GLY A 205 -14.75 15.47 -31.96
N GLY A 206 -13.69 15.45 -32.77
CA GLY A 206 -12.77 16.58 -32.95
C GLY A 206 -11.68 16.76 -31.90
N MET A 207 -11.71 16.02 -30.77
CA MET A 207 -10.65 15.97 -29.74
C MET A 207 -10.55 14.56 -29.13
N ASP A 208 -9.39 13.89 -29.28
CA ASP A 208 -9.15 12.52 -28.78
C ASP A 208 -7.66 12.14 -28.80
N SER A 209 -7.29 11.10 -28.04
CA SER A 209 -5.98 10.44 -28.18
C SER A 209 -5.96 9.55 -29.43
N CYS A 210 -4.80 9.36 -30.04
CA CYS A 210 -4.68 8.70 -31.34
C CYS A 210 -3.62 7.59 -31.34
N GLN A 211 -3.51 6.85 -32.45
CA GLN A 211 -2.53 5.76 -32.60
C GLN A 211 -1.10 6.27 -32.36
N GLY A 212 -0.38 5.70 -31.39
CA GLY A 212 0.97 6.10 -30.97
C GLY A 212 1.05 6.68 -29.55
N ASP A 213 -0.11 6.99 -28.94
CA ASP A 213 -0.20 7.35 -27.52
C ASP A 213 -0.44 6.14 -26.61
N SER A 214 -0.56 4.94 -27.18
CA SER A 214 -0.80 3.67 -26.46
C SER A 214 0.17 3.49 -25.29
N GLY A 215 -0.34 3.23 -24.09
CA GLY A 215 0.46 3.13 -22.87
C GLY A 215 0.84 4.47 -22.22
N GLY A 216 0.56 5.59 -22.89
CA GLY A 216 0.81 6.94 -22.37
C GLY A 216 -0.13 7.36 -21.23
N PRO A 217 0.19 8.46 -20.55
CA PRO A 217 -0.55 8.94 -19.39
C PRO A 217 -1.89 9.60 -19.73
N LEU A 218 -2.89 9.35 -18.89
CA LEU A 218 -4.05 10.22 -18.66
C LEU A 218 -3.91 10.81 -17.26
N VAL A 219 -3.71 12.13 -17.16
CA VAL A 219 -3.44 12.82 -15.88
C VAL A 219 -4.50 13.86 -15.54
N VAL A 220 -4.63 14.17 -14.26
CA VAL A 220 -5.41 15.31 -13.76
C VAL A 220 -4.53 16.17 -12.85
N ARG A 221 -4.82 17.47 -12.81
CA ARG A 221 -4.27 18.34 -11.77
C ARG A 221 -4.85 17.91 -10.42
N ASN A 222 -3.99 17.75 -9.43
CA ASN A 222 -4.43 17.57 -8.06
C ASN A 222 -5.18 18.84 -7.62
N ILE A 223 -6.30 18.67 -6.92
CA ILE A 223 -7.11 19.81 -6.46
C ILE A 223 -6.52 20.49 -5.22
N GLU A 224 -5.65 19.76 -4.49
CA GLU A 224 -5.13 20.16 -3.19
C GLU A 224 -3.80 20.92 -3.30
N ASP A 225 -3.06 20.74 -4.40
CA ASP A 225 -1.76 21.35 -4.67
C ASP A 225 -1.53 21.54 -6.18
N THR A 226 -0.28 21.74 -6.60
CA THR A 226 0.09 21.92 -8.00
C THR A 226 0.52 20.63 -8.70
N ASP A 227 0.50 19.50 -8.00
CA ASP A 227 0.97 18.22 -8.51
C ASP A 227 -0.01 17.64 -9.53
N TRP A 228 0.46 16.64 -10.25
CA TRP A 228 -0.31 15.88 -11.22
C TRP A 228 -0.51 14.46 -10.73
N LEU A 229 -1.65 13.89 -11.08
CA LEU A 229 -2.03 12.52 -10.71
C LEU A 229 -2.24 11.68 -11.95
N LEU A 230 -1.60 10.51 -12.00
CA LEU A 230 -1.87 9.51 -13.02
C LEU A 230 -3.19 8.80 -12.69
N VAL A 231 -4.21 9.03 -13.51
CA VAL A 231 -5.57 8.48 -13.32
C VAL A 231 -5.91 7.40 -14.33
N GLY A 232 -5.23 7.40 -15.47
CA GLY A 232 -5.41 6.38 -16.50
C GLY A 232 -4.16 6.13 -17.35
N ILE A 233 -4.19 5.04 -18.10
CA ILE A 233 -3.18 4.64 -19.09
C ILE A 233 -3.89 4.42 -20.43
N THR A 234 -3.44 5.06 -21.50
CA THR A 234 -4.04 4.93 -22.84
C THR A 234 -4.06 3.46 -23.27
N SER A 235 -5.25 2.90 -23.53
CA SER A 235 -5.42 1.47 -23.78
C SER A 235 -5.95 1.19 -25.18
N TRP A 236 -7.19 1.61 -25.49
CA TRP A 236 -7.79 1.36 -26.80
C TRP A 236 -8.81 2.42 -27.20
N GLY A 237 -9.09 2.48 -28.51
CA GLY A 237 -10.05 3.39 -29.14
C GLY A 237 -10.23 3.01 -30.62
N LEU A 238 -11.27 3.53 -31.29
CA LEU A 238 -11.46 3.28 -32.73
C LEU A 238 -11.50 4.56 -33.53
N GLY A 239 -10.40 4.80 -34.27
CA GLY A 239 -10.18 6.06 -34.96
C GLY A 239 -9.85 7.17 -33.96
N CYS A 240 -9.36 8.30 -34.46
CA CYS A 240 -8.97 9.42 -33.62
C CYS A 240 -10.04 10.50 -33.76
N ALA A 241 -10.67 10.85 -32.65
CA ALA A 241 -11.62 11.97 -32.55
C ALA A 241 -12.84 11.83 -33.46
N GLN A 242 -13.31 10.59 -33.63
CA GLN A 242 -14.58 10.32 -34.30
C GLN A 242 -15.73 10.62 -33.34
N ASP A 243 -16.79 11.24 -33.89
CA ASP A 243 -18.07 11.43 -33.21
C ASP A 243 -18.58 10.12 -32.59
N GLY A 244 -18.92 10.16 -31.30
CA GLY A 244 -19.37 9.03 -30.50
C GLY A 244 -18.30 7.98 -30.16
N ARG A 245 -17.00 8.29 -30.28
CA ARG A 245 -15.92 7.32 -30.04
C ARG A 245 -14.76 7.85 -29.18
N PRO A 246 -15.02 8.35 -27.95
CA PRO A 246 -13.95 8.73 -27.02
C PRO A 246 -13.01 7.56 -26.68
N GLY A 247 -11.76 7.89 -26.38
CA GLY A 247 -10.71 6.97 -25.93
C GLY A 247 -11.04 6.25 -24.61
N VAL A 248 -10.51 5.03 -24.48
CA VAL A 248 -10.63 4.18 -23.29
C VAL A 248 -9.24 3.97 -22.70
N TYR A 249 -9.16 4.16 -21.38
CA TYR A 249 -7.92 4.14 -20.62
C TYR A 249 -8.06 3.13 -19.49
N THR A 250 -6.99 2.43 -19.13
CA THR A 250 -6.95 1.58 -17.94
C THR A 250 -7.05 2.46 -16.69
N LYS A 251 -7.97 2.17 -15.78
CA LYS A 251 -8.22 2.96 -14.56
C LYS A 251 -7.20 2.64 -13.47
N VAL A 252 -6.17 3.48 -13.35
CA VAL A 252 -5.01 3.24 -12.47
C VAL A 252 -5.40 3.04 -11.00
N SER A 253 -6.43 3.73 -10.53
CA SER A 253 -6.94 3.58 -9.15
C SER A 253 -7.34 2.15 -8.80
N ASN A 254 -7.73 1.32 -9.77
CA ASN A 254 -8.08 -0.09 -9.55
C ASN A 254 -6.84 -1.00 -9.41
N TYR A 255 -5.64 -0.51 -9.72
CA TYR A 255 -4.40 -1.32 -9.78
C TYR A 255 -3.35 -0.91 -8.75
N ILE A 256 -3.63 0.03 -7.84
CA ILE A 256 -2.66 0.51 -6.84
C ILE A 256 -2.05 -0.62 -6.02
N ASN A 257 -2.86 -1.55 -5.53
CA ASN A 257 -2.36 -2.70 -4.77
C ASN A 257 -1.44 -3.61 -5.60
N TRP A 258 -1.78 -3.81 -6.87
CA TRP A 258 -0.96 -4.60 -7.79
C TRP A 258 0.37 -3.88 -8.08
N ILE A 259 0.34 -2.56 -8.29
CA ILE A 259 1.54 -1.75 -8.49
C ILE A 259 2.45 -1.84 -7.26
N ASN A 260 1.92 -1.62 -6.06
CA ASN A 260 2.70 -1.67 -4.81
C ASN A 260 3.31 -3.04 -4.56
N THR A 261 2.55 -4.12 -4.81
CA THR A 261 3.02 -5.50 -4.62
C THR A 261 4.19 -5.83 -5.54
N ASN A 262 4.15 -5.40 -6.81
CA ASN A 262 5.19 -5.70 -7.79
C ASN A 262 6.40 -4.76 -7.72
N THR A 263 6.31 -3.70 -6.92
CA THR A 263 7.36 -2.69 -6.79
C THR A 263 7.96 -2.65 -5.38
N ASP A 264 7.68 -3.68 -4.57
CA ASP A 264 8.09 -3.82 -3.17
C ASP A 264 7.75 -2.58 -2.32
N GLY A 265 6.64 -1.91 -2.63
CA GLY A 265 6.22 -0.67 -1.95
C GLY A 265 7.17 0.52 -2.13
N CYS A 266 8.17 0.43 -3.02
CA CYS A 266 9.04 1.57 -3.37
C CYS A 266 8.26 2.71 -4.03
N ILE A 267 7.09 2.38 -4.58
CA ILE A 267 6.10 3.29 -5.14
C ILE A 267 4.85 3.30 -4.24
N ASN A 268 5.01 3.12 -2.92
CA ASN A 268 3.98 3.52 -1.96
C ASN A 268 3.62 4.95 -2.34
N ALA A 269 2.49 5.08 -3.04
CA ALA A 269 2.20 6.14 -4.02
C ALA A 269 2.95 7.41 -3.66
N ASN A 270 3.87 7.94 -4.48
CA ASN A 270 4.56 9.22 -4.20
C ASN A 270 3.60 10.17 -3.50
N ILE A 271 3.69 10.22 -2.16
CA ILE A 271 2.59 10.66 -1.33
C ILE A 271 2.62 12.17 -1.46
N SER A 272 1.79 12.73 -2.35
CA SER A 272 1.22 14.05 -2.08
C SER A 272 0.77 14.01 -0.63
N THR A 273 1.00 15.07 0.14
CA THR A 273 0.54 15.19 1.53
C THR A 273 -0.94 14.78 1.73
N ALA A 274 -1.73 14.75 0.65
CA ALA A 274 -3.09 14.23 0.53
C ALA A 274 -3.28 12.70 0.73
N CYS A 275 -2.24 11.91 0.49
CA CYS A 275 -2.29 10.44 0.47
C CYS A 275 -1.60 9.80 1.68
N ASP A 276 -1.07 10.63 2.58
CA ASP A 276 -0.55 10.17 3.86
C ASP A 276 -1.75 9.86 4.75
N ALA A 277 -1.99 8.58 4.99
CA ALA A 277 -3.02 8.13 5.93
C ALA A 277 -2.78 8.64 7.36
N SER A 278 -1.58 9.19 7.66
CA SER A 278 -1.30 9.89 8.91
C SER A 278 -1.70 11.38 8.90
N ILE A 279 -1.99 11.98 7.73
CA ILE A 279 -2.30 13.42 7.59
C ILE A 279 -3.77 13.70 7.28
N ILE A 280 -4.49 12.82 6.57
CA ILE A 280 -5.94 12.99 6.37
C ILE A 280 -6.69 12.07 7.32
N ASN A 281 -6.94 12.59 8.51
CA ASN A 281 -7.83 11.97 9.47
C ASN A 281 -9.14 12.78 9.51
N PRO A 282 -10.14 12.49 8.66
CA PRO A 282 -11.33 13.34 8.48
C PRO A 282 -12.29 13.34 9.68
N GLY A 283 -11.89 12.76 10.81
CA GLY A 283 -12.75 12.58 11.95
C GLY A 283 -13.76 11.45 11.74
N CYS A 284 -14.05 10.71 12.79
CA CYS A 284 -15.06 9.64 12.82
C CYS A 284 -16.13 10.01 13.85
N MET A 285 -17.39 9.66 13.57
CA MET A 285 -18.51 9.93 14.49
C MET A 285 -18.59 8.94 15.67
N ASP A 286 -17.82 7.85 15.63
CA ASP A 286 -17.76 6.81 16.66
C ASP A 286 -16.79 7.20 17.78
N GLU A 287 -17.29 7.37 19.00
CA GLU A 287 -16.51 7.72 20.20
C GLU A 287 -15.43 6.69 20.54
N MET A 288 -15.53 5.45 20.02
CA MET A 288 -14.54 4.41 20.22
C MET A 288 -13.44 4.39 19.15
N ALA A 289 -13.54 5.23 18.11
CA ALA A 289 -12.53 5.30 17.07
C ALA A 289 -11.35 6.20 17.49
N CYS A 290 -10.14 5.79 17.12
CA CYS A 290 -8.90 6.54 17.28
C CYS A 290 -8.90 7.90 16.60
N ASN A 291 -9.80 8.08 15.64
CA ASN A 291 -10.01 9.33 14.96
C ASN A 291 -11.35 9.98 15.25
N TYR A 292 -11.92 9.75 16.44
CA TYR A 292 -13.17 10.39 16.81
C TYR A 292 -13.10 11.92 16.69
N ASP A 293 -14.04 12.50 15.95
CA ASP A 293 -14.26 13.93 15.85
C ASP A 293 -15.76 14.22 15.97
N PRO A 294 -16.20 14.97 17.00
CA PRO A 294 -17.60 15.34 17.17
C PRO A 294 -18.14 16.25 16.06
N SER A 295 -17.28 16.79 15.20
CA SER A 295 -17.62 17.62 14.04
C SER A 295 -17.61 16.86 12.71
N ALA A 296 -17.26 15.58 12.69
CA ALA A 296 -17.30 14.75 11.49
C ALA A 296 -18.72 14.68 10.90
N GLU A 297 -18.83 14.85 9.57
CA GLU A 297 -20.11 14.83 8.86
C GLU A 297 -20.54 13.42 8.42
N THR A 298 -19.62 12.45 8.38
CA THR A 298 -19.90 11.06 7.99
C THR A 298 -19.20 10.04 8.90
N ASN A 299 -19.83 8.89 9.12
CA ASN A 299 -19.26 7.79 9.91
C ASN A 299 -18.50 6.80 9.01
N THR A 300 -17.55 7.30 8.22
CA THR A 300 -16.80 6.51 7.22
C THR A 300 -15.32 6.76 7.41
N GLY A 301 -14.49 5.71 7.39
CA GLY A 301 -13.04 5.84 7.60
C GLY A 301 -12.61 5.86 9.07
N CYS A 302 -13.40 5.24 9.96
CA CYS A 302 -13.06 5.10 11.37
C CYS A 302 -11.84 4.20 11.55
N VAL A 303 -10.86 4.70 12.27
CA VAL A 303 -9.64 3.97 12.64
C VAL A 303 -9.83 3.46 14.05
N TYR A 304 -9.54 2.18 14.28
CA TYR A 304 -9.57 1.58 15.61
C TYR A 304 -8.17 1.04 15.93
N SER A 305 -7.85 0.90 17.22
CA SER A 305 -6.63 0.20 17.60
C SER A 305 -6.70 -1.22 17.05
N ASN A 306 -5.66 -1.64 16.35
CA ASN A 306 -5.53 -3.02 15.88
C ASN A 306 -5.06 -3.96 17.00
N ASP A 307 -4.76 -3.40 18.18
CA ASP A 307 -4.17 -4.11 19.30
C ASP A 307 -5.10 -4.08 20.52
N PRO A 308 -5.45 -5.24 21.10
CA PRO A 308 -6.27 -5.30 22.31
C PRO A 308 -5.55 -4.83 23.59
N ILE A 309 -4.23 -4.64 23.55
CA ILE A 309 -3.37 -4.28 24.68
C ILE A 309 -3.08 -2.77 24.71
N TYR A 310 -3.03 -2.12 23.54
CA TYR A 310 -2.67 -0.71 23.37
C TYR A 310 -3.85 0.14 22.88
N ASN A 311 -3.95 1.37 23.39
CA ASN A 311 -4.92 2.36 22.93
C ASN A 311 -4.47 3.05 21.62
N CYS A 312 -5.27 4.01 21.17
CA CYS A 312 -5.07 4.72 19.91
C CYS A 312 -3.82 5.64 19.89
N GLU A 313 -3.34 6.04 21.06
CA GLU A 313 -2.12 6.80 21.27
C GLU A 313 -0.88 5.90 21.38
N GLY A 314 -1.07 4.58 21.36
CA GLY A 314 -0.01 3.61 21.62
C GLY A 314 0.35 3.48 23.11
N ASP A 315 -0.47 4.06 24.00
CA ASP A 315 -0.33 3.89 25.44
C ASP A 315 -0.98 2.57 25.87
N CYS A 316 -0.43 1.99 26.92
CA CYS A 316 -0.96 0.76 27.47
C CYS A 316 -2.38 0.94 28.05
N ILE A 317 -3.29 -0.01 27.79
CA ILE A 317 -4.63 0.00 28.37
C ILE A 317 -4.59 -0.35 29.85
N ASN A 318 -3.76 -1.33 30.25
CA ASN A 318 -3.58 -1.78 31.63
C ASN A 318 -2.10 -1.79 32.00
N ASN A 319 -1.72 -0.92 32.93
CA ASN A 319 -0.36 -0.84 33.48
C ASN A 319 -0.49 -0.54 34.97
N ALA A 320 -0.60 -1.59 35.77
CA ALA A 320 -0.98 -1.53 37.18
C ALA A 320 0.13 -0.93 38.06
N ASP A 321 1.39 -1.19 37.73
CA ASP A 321 2.55 -0.76 38.51
C ASP A 321 3.22 0.54 37.99
N GLY A 322 2.87 0.97 36.78
CA GLY A 322 3.34 2.19 36.14
C GLY A 322 4.76 2.12 35.59
N ASP A 323 5.30 0.93 35.32
CA ASP A 323 6.70 0.78 34.91
C ASP A 323 6.95 1.06 33.41
N GLY A 324 5.88 1.02 32.61
CA GLY A 324 5.89 1.34 31.18
C GLY A 324 5.68 0.13 30.27
N LEU A 325 5.43 -1.04 30.86
CA LEU A 325 4.99 -2.25 30.18
C LEU A 325 3.50 -2.48 30.45
N CYS A 326 2.88 -3.28 29.58
CA CYS A 326 1.48 -3.65 29.75
C CYS A 326 1.36 -4.88 30.64
N ASP A 327 0.34 -4.93 31.50
CA ASP A 327 0.08 -6.05 32.41
C ASP A 327 0.05 -7.40 31.67
N GLU A 328 -0.47 -7.42 30.44
CA GLU A 328 -0.53 -8.62 29.60
C GLU A 328 0.84 -9.07 29.04
N GLU A 329 1.84 -8.18 29.05
CA GLU A 329 3.20 -8.37 28.55
C GLU A 329 4.26 -8.26 29.66
N ASP A 330 3.84 -8.06 30.91
CA ASP A 330 4.69 -7.84 32.08
C ASP A 330 4.80 -9.11 32.92
N ASN A 331 6.03 -9.58 33.16
CA ASN A 331 6.30 -10.73 34.03
C ASN A 331 6.24 -10.40 35.53
N CYS A 332 5.98 -9.15 35.91
CA CYS A 332 5.57 -8.71 37.26
C CYS A 332 4.53 -7.57 37.23
N PRO A 333 3.27 -7.80 36.83
CA PRO A 333 2.28 -6.73 36.59
C PRO A 333 2.02 -5.79 37.77
N ASP A 334 2.31 -6.21 39.00
CA ASP A 334 2.11 -5.44 40.22
C ASP A 334 3.41 -4.85 40.81
N ASN A 335 4.59 -5.10 40.22
CA ASN A 335 5.89 -4.71 40.77
C ASN A 335 6.87 -4.17 39.71
N ILE A 336 7.11 -2.86 39.78
CA ILE A 336 7.96 -2.10 38.83
C ILE A 336 9.24 -2.85 38.47
N ASN A 337 9.36 -3.30 37.23
CA ASN A 337 10.48 -4.11 36.76
C ASN A 337 10.76 -3.95 35.27
N THR A 338 11.00 -2.72 34.84
CA THR A 338 11.27 -2.31 33.44
C THR A 338 12.31 -3.15 32.67
N SER A 339 13.19 -3.90 33.35
CA SER A 339 14.17 -4.79 32.73
C SER A 339 13.65 -6.19 32.40
N GLN A 340 12.44 -6.56 32.84
CA GLN A 340 11.77 -7.85 32.62
C GLN A 340 12.70 -9.04 32.87
N SER A 341 13.55 -8.92 33.89
CA SER A 341 14.60 -9.90 34.13
C SER A 341 13.98 -11.13 34.77
N ASP A 342 14.18 -12.28 34.16
CA ASP A 342 13.70 -13.59 34.60
C ASP A 342 14.89 -14.56 34.51
N SER A 343 15.48 -14.90 35.65
CA SER A 343 16.78 -15.60 35.69
C SER A 343 16.66 -17.11 35.51
N ASP A 344 15.53 -17.70 35.87
CA ASP A 344 15.29 -19.14 35.79
C ASP A 344 14.26 -19.54 34.72
N GLY A 345 13.62 -18.56 34.08
CA GLY A 345 12.80 -18.72 32.88
C GLY A 345 11.42 -19.27 33.17
N ASP A 346 10.87 -18.99 34.36
CA ASP A 346 9.61 -19.53 34.83
C ASP A 346 8.38 -18.68 34.47
N GLY A 347 8.61 -17.48 33.93
CA GLY A 347 7.59 -16.53 33.52
C GLY A 347 7.23 -15.51 34.58
N VAL A 348 7.82 -15.57 35.78
CA VAL A 348 7.71 -14.59 36.85
C VAL A 348 9.03 -13.80 36.91
N GLY A 349 8.95 -12.48 36.89
CA GLY A 349 10.15 -11.65 36.90
C GLY A 349 10.86 -11.67 38.26
N ASN A 350 12.19 -11.55 38.25
CA ASN A 350 13.06 -11.47 39.43
C ASN A 350 12.61 -10.45 40.49
N ALA A 351 11.82 -9.44 40.10
CA ALA A 351 11.31 -8.41 41.00
C ALA A 351 10.15 -8.89 41.90
N CYS A 352 9.39 -9.89 41.42
CA CYS A 352 8.24 -10.48 42.11
C CYS A 352 8.39 -11.99 42.35
N ASP A 353 9.51 -12.57 41.93
CA ASP A 353 9.83 -13.98 42.08
C ASP A 353 10.40 -14.30 43.48
N ASN A 354 9.68 -15.13 44.24
CA ASN A 354 10.06 -15.60 45.56
C ASN A 354 11.17 -16.68 45.54
N CYS A 355 11.59 -17.14 44.36
CA CYS A 355 12.69 -18.07 44.14
C CYS A 355 13.49 -17.80 42.84
N THR A 356 14.04 -16.58 42.69
CA THR A 356 14.88 -16.04 41.58
C THR A 356 15.95 -16.91 40.87
N SER A 357 16.20 -18.15 41.28
CA SER A 357 17.14 -19.07 40.64
C SER A 357 16.62 -20.50 40.50
N ILE A 358 15.36 -20.75 40.87
CA ILE A 358 14.73 -22.06 40.90
C ILE A 358 13.30 -21.93 40.36
N PHE A 359 13.14 -22.32 39.08
CA PHE A 359 11.87 -22.34 38.36
C PHE A 359 10.67 -22.78 39.22
N ASN A 360 9.74 -21.86 39.49
CA ASN A 360 8.52 -22.09 40.29
C ASN A 360 7.36 -21.12 39.89
N PRO A 361 6.74 -21.32 38.70
CA PRO A 361 5.75 -20.39 38.17
C PRO A 361 4.50 -20.18 39.03
N ASP A 362 4.25 -21.07 39.99
CA ASP A 362 3.12 -21.00 40.92
C ASP A 362 3.36 -20.11 42.14
N GLN A 363 4.63 -19.73 42.38
CA GLN A 363 5.04 -18.79 43.43
C GLN A 363 4.47 -19.15 44.81
N SER A 364 4.39 -20.46 45.08
CA SER A 364 3.90 -20.98 46.36
C SER A 364 4.83 -20.58 47.49
N ASP A 365 4.26 -20.06 48.57
CA ASP A 365 4.91 -19.67 49.82
C ASP A 365 3.96 -20.05 50.96
N TYR A 366 4.18 -21.24 51.54
CA TYR A 366 3.23 -21.83 52.49
C TYR A 366 3.20 -21.12 53.85
N ASP A 367 4.34 -20.62 54.32
CA ASP A 367 4.45 -19.98 55.62
C ASP A 367 4.42 -18.44 55.57
N GLY A 368 4.49 -17.88 54.36
CA GLY A 368 4.28 -16.46 54.06
C GLY A 368 5.47 -15.59 54.44
N ASP A 369 6.68 -16.15 54.49
CA ASP A 369 7.89 -15.43 54.87
C ASP A 369 8.56 -14.69 53.70
N GLY A 370 8.08 -14.90 52.48
CA GLY A 370 8.54 -14.29 51.24
C GLY A 370 9.60 -15.11 50.49
N GLN A 371 9.99 -16.29 50.99
CA GLN A 371 10.80 -17.27 50.27
C GLN A 371 9.91 -18.40 49.76
N GLY A 372 9.99 -18.73 48.48
CA GLY A 372 9.10 -19.73 47.91
C GLY A 372 9.44 -21.16 48.35
N ASP A 373 8.44 -22.02 48.42
CA ASP A 373 8.56 -23.44 48.82
C ASP A 373 9.61 -24.20 47.98
N ALA A 374 9.88 -23.75 46.75
CA ALA A 374 10.85 -24.37 45.84
C ALA A 374 12.31 -24.13 46.22
N CYS A 375 12.60 -23.01 46.89
CA CYS A 375 13.93 -22.59 47.31
C CYS A 375 14.08 -22.45 48.83
N ASP A 376 12.99 -22.62 49.57
CA ASP A 376 13.00 -22.69 51.02
C ASP A 376 13.36 -24.11 51.51
N SER A 377 14.37 -24.18 52.37
CA SER A 377 14.75 -25.43 53.04
C SER A 377 13.97 -25.69 54.32
N ASP A 378 13.13 -24.74 54.72
CA ASP A 378 12.58 -24.61 56.05
C ASP A 378 11.03 -24.72 56.06
N ASP A 379 10.37 -24.87 54.90
CA ASP A 379 8.95 -25.21 54.56
C ASP A 379 7.81 -24.94 55.56
N GLY A 380 8.01 -24.09 56.57
CA GLY A 380 7.10 -23.89 57.69
C GLY A 380 6.77 -25.16 58.50
N LEU A 381 7.38 -26.33 58.23
CA LEU A 381 7.23 -27.54 59.04
C LEU A 381 8.25 -27.63 60.19
N ASP A 382 8.92 -26.52 60.55
CA ASP A 382 9.56 -26.45 61.85
C ASP A 382 8.47 -26.44 62.94
N LEU A 383 8.23 -27.63 63.49
CA LEU A 383 7.43 -27.92 64.67
C LEU A 383 7.90 -27.07 65.87
N ASN A 384 7.48 -25.82 65.92
CA ASN A 384 7.60 -24.96 67.10
C ASN A 384 6.23 -24.52 67.61
N GLN A 385 5.24 -25.43 67.61
CA GLN A 385 4.21 -25.40 68.64
C GLN A 385 4.70 -26.14 69.89
N ASN A 386 5.09 -25.35 70.87
CA ASN A 386 5.31 -25.76 72.25
C ASN A 386 4.21 -26.73 72.72
N PHE A 387 4.64 -27.96 73.05
CA PHE A 387 3.80 -28.95 73.73
C PHE A 387 3.16 -28.35 74.98
N THR A 388 1.85 -28.20 74.98
CA THR A 388 1.07 -28.20 76.22
C THR A 388 -0.18 -29.06 76.09
N ASN A 389 -0.15 -30.17 76.85
CA ASN A 389 -1.27 -30.99 77.30
C ASN A 389 -2.04 -31.85 76.28
N SER A 390 -1.65 -33.13 76.29
CA SER A 390 -2.52 -34.30 76.12
C SER A 390 -3.27 -34.42 74.78
N SER A 391 -2.59 -34.96 73.77
CA SER A 391 -3.23 -35.45 72.55
C SER A 391 -2.76 -36.88 72.28
N VAL A 392 -3.72 -37.79 72.18
CA VAL A 392 -3.49 -39.20 71.88
C VAL A 392 -3.18 -39.31 70.38
N ILE A 393 -2.05 -39.93 70.00
CA ILE A 393 -1.78 -40.31 68.61
C ILE A 393 -2.61 -41.57 68.33
N GLU A 394 -3.60 -41.44 67.44
CA GLU A 394 -4.40 -42.56 66.94
C GLU A 394 -3.88 -42.97 65.55
N SER A 395 -3.56 -44.25 65.39
CA SER A 395 -3.13 -44.84 64.12
C SER A 395 -4.35 -45.38 63.39
N TYR A 396 -4.46 -45.22 62.07
CA TYR A 396 -5.61 -45.67 61.28
C TYR A 396 -5.18 -46.74 60.24
N ASP A 397 -6.01 -47.76 60.01
CA ASP A 397 -5.79 -48.74 58.94
C ASP A 397 -6.18 -48.18 57.56
N ILE A 398 -5.89 -48.94 56.50
CA ILE A 398 -6.17 -48.55 55.09
C ILE A 398 -7.68 -48.38 54.78
N TYR A 399 -8.56 -48.63 55.74
CA TYR A 399 -10.00 -48.42 55.64
C TYR A 399 -10.51 -47.35 56.63
N GLY A 400 -9.61 -46.62 57.31
CA GLY A 400 -9.95 -45.52 58.22
C GLY A 400 -10.38 -45.95 59.63
N ARG A 401 -9.97 -47.12 60.13
CA ARG A 401 -10.29 -47.59 61.50
C ARG A 401 -9.10 -47.45 62.45
N ILE A 402 -9.35 -47.00 63.69
CA ILE A 402 -8.31 -46.77 64.71
C ILE A 402 -7.73 -48.10 65.22
N ILE A 403 -6.40 -48.26 65.09
CA ILE A 403 -5.60 -49.40 65.53
C ILE A 403 -4.61 -48.93 66.61
N ASN A 404 -5.12 -48.80 67.83
CA ASN A 404 -4.40 -48.61 69.11
C ASN A 404 -3.57 -47.33 69.34
N ALA A 405 -3.83 -46.76 70.52
CA ALA A 405 -3.11 -45.66 71.14
C ALA A 405 -1.98 -46.17 72.06
N GLN A 406 -0.84 -45.48 71.98
CA GLN A 406 0.32 -45.46 72.88
C GLN A 406 1.46 -46.51 72.78
N LYS A 407 2.65 -45.88 72.66
CA LYS A 407 4.02 -46.19 73.09
C LYS A 407 4.87 -47.22 72.34
N SER A 408 5.70 -46.64 71.47
CA SER A 408 7.13 -46.92 71.19
C SER A 408 7.53 -48.36 70.93
N SER A 409 7.89 -48.64 69.69
CA SER A 409 9.28 -48.95 69.30
C SER A 409 9.33 -49.31 67.81
N GLY A 410 10.29 -48.74 67.07
CA GLY A 410 10.92 -49.50 65.98
C GLY A 410 10.73 -49.08 64.52
N PHE A 411 10.24 -47.89 64.18
CA PHE A 411 10.22 -47.48 62.76
C PHE A 411 10.71 -46.05 62.54
N SER A 412 11.58 -45.88 61.56
CA SER A 412 11.89 -44.59 60.94
C SER A 412 11.49 -44.67 59.48
N ILE A 413 10.68 -43.70 59.03
CA ILE A 413 10.29 -43.53 57.63
C ILE A 413 11.14 -42.37 57.11
N LYS A 414 11.88 -42.59 56.01
CA LYS A 414 12.44 -41.50 55.21
C LYS A 414 11.66 -41.41 53.92
N ILE A 415 11.06 -40.26 53.68
CA ILE A 415 10.39 -39.91 52.43
C ILE A 415 11.37 -39.00 51.67
N TYR A 416 11.57 -39.28 50.38
CA TYR A 416 12.31 -38.39 49.48
C TYR A 416 11.33 -37.85 48.43
N SER A 417 11.69 -36.73 47.81
CA SER A 417 10.83 -35.75 47.11
C SER A 417 10.03 -36.24 45.89
N ASP A 418 10.01 -37.53 45.56
CA ASP A 418 9.25 -38.08 44.41
C ASP A 418 8.00 -38.89 44.82
N GLY A 419 7.64 -38.92 46.10
CA GLY A 419 6.37 -39.45 46.59
C GLY A 419 6.20 -40.97 46.52
N GLN A 420 7.22 -41.76 46.17
CA GLN A 420 7.11 -43.23 46.15
C GLN A 420 7.73 -43.91 47.39
N VAL A 421 6.91 -44.69 48.10
CA VAL A 421 7.38 -45.53 49.22
C VAL A 421 8.08 -46.79 48.67
N LYS A 422 9.41 -46.86 48.77
CA LYS A 422 10.16 -48.08 48.44
C LYS A 422 10.92 -48.61 49.65
N LYS A 423 10.27 -49.60 50.29
CA LYS A 423 10.71 -50.54 51.36
C LYS A 423 10.68 -50.05 52.82
N ILE A 424 10.09 -50.93 53.64
CA ILE A 424 10.05 -50.91 55.11
C ILE A 424 11.14 -51.87 55.60
N TYR A 425 11.98 -51.45 56.54
CA TYR A 425 12.80 -52.37 57.32
C TYR A 425 12.28 -52.43 58.75
N ALA A 426 12.06 -53.65 59.24
CA ALA A 426 11.72 -53.93 60.63
C ALA A 426 12.97 -54.42 61.36
N PHE A 427 13.15 -53.98 62.60
CA PHE A 427 13.90 -54.73 63.61
C PHE A 427 12.99 -55.03 64.78
#